data_AF-A0A3M6DYH5-F1
#
_entry.id   AF-A0A3M6DYH5-F1
#
_cell.length_a   1.000
_cell.length_b   1.000
_cell.length_c   1.000
_cell.angle_alpha   90.00
_cell.angle_beta   90.00
_cell.angle_gamma   90.00
#
_symmetry.space_group_name_H-M   'P 1'
#
loop_
_entity.id
_entity.type
_entity.pdbx_description
1 polymer ?
#
loop_
_entity_poly.entity_id
_entity_poly.type
_entity_poly.pdbx_seq_one_letter_code
_entity_poly.pdbx_strand_id
1 'polypeptide(L)'
;MLCPPALTGRSVWSLEELVEIIFFNGVDIDESAVIYRTSGGTYKLGDLDLRRKKTSRAWFSEAQVRSRLPRTSDRAIELSEQRLYSARR
;
A
#
# COMPACT_ATOMS: atom_id res chain seq x y z
N MET A 1 -0.33 7.44 -3.37
CA MET A 1 -0.85 7.64 -2.00
C MET A 1 -1.06 9.13 -1.77
N LEU A 2 -2.24 9.51 -1.28
CA LEU A 2 -2.54 10.90 -0.94
C LEU A 2 -2.11 11.16 0.52
N CYS A 3 -1.14 12.06 0.72
CA CYS A 3 -0.48 12.30 1.99
C CYS A 3 -0.87 13.68 2.56
N PRO A 4 -1.33 13.75 3.83
CA PRO A 4 -1.76 15.01 4.42
C PRO A 4 -0.57 15.90 4.85
N PRO A 5 -0.77 17.24 4.89
CA PRO A 5 0.22 18.22 5.39
C PRO A 5 0.90 17.83 6.71
N ALA A 6 0.11 17.36 7.68
CA ALA A 6 0.58 17.00 9.02
C ALA A 6 1.60 15.85 9.03
N LEU A 7 1.56 15.00 8.00
CA LEU A 7 2.44 13.84 7.85
C LEU A 7 3.69 14.19 7.04
N THR A 8 3.57 15.06 6.05
CA THR A 8 4.65 15.41 5.11
C THR A 8 5.44 16.65 5.52
N GLY A 9 4.93 17.44 6.46
CA GLY A 9 5.49 18.74 6.84
C GLY A 9 5.29 19.84 5.79
N ARG A 10 4.49 19.58 4.75
CA ARG A 10 4.17 20.54 3.68
C ARG A 10 2.92 21.34 4.04
N SER A 11 2.70 22.47 3.37
CA SER A 11 1.51 23.32 3.57
C SER A 11 0.26 22.79 2.85
N VAL A 12 0.41 21.83 1.93
CA VAL A 12 -0.68 21.28 1.10
C VAL A 12 -0.59 19.76 1.04
N TRP A 13 -1.70 19.12 0.68
CA TRP A 13 -1.74 17.68 0.41
C TRP A 13 -0.81 17.34 -0.76
N SER A 14 -0.08 16.23 -0.65
CA SER A 14 0.78 15.73 -1.71
C SER A 14 0.29 14.37 -2.19
N LEU A 15 0.24 14.19 -3.51
CA LEU A 15 0.04 12.88 -4.11
C LEU A 15 1.41 12.30 -4.48
N GLU A 16 1.79 11.20 -3.83
CA GLU A 16 3.11 10.59 -3.96
C GLU A 16 2.99 9.14 -4.42
N GLU A 17 4.00 8.63 -5.13
CA GLU A 17 4.01 7.23 -5.58
C GLU A 17 4.24 6.32 -4.37
N LEU A 18 3.40 5.29 -4.20
CA LEU A 18 3.56 4.34 -3.10
C LEU A 18 4.55 3.26 -3.52
N VAL A 19 5.63 3.12 -2.75
CA VAL A 19 6.71 2.17 -3.03
C VAL A 19 6.53 0.89 -2.21
N GLU A 20 6.20 1.01 -0.92
CA GLU A 20 6.09 -0.14 -0.02
C GLU A 20 5.16 0.14 1.16
N ILE A 21 4.47 -0.90 1.63
CA ILE A 21 3.76 -0.92 2.91
C ILE A 21 4.29 -2.08 3.74
N ILE A 22 4.86 -1.77 4.90
CA ILE A 22 5.36 -2.77 5.85
C ILE A 22 4.56 -2.65 7.14
N PHE A 23 4.02 -3.78 7.57
CA PHE A 23 3.35 -3.91 8.85
C PHE A 23 4.30 -4.48 9.89
N PHE A 24 4.38 -3.85 11.06
CA PHE A 24 5.15 -4.30 12.21
C PHE A 24 4.22 -4.61 13.38
N ASN A 25 4.45 -5.76 14.00
CA ASN A 25 3.82 -6.15 15.25
C ASN A 25 4.88 -6.32 16.32
N GLY A 26 4.68 -5.69 17.47
CA GLY A 26 5.48 -5.92 18.64
C GLY A 26 5.42 -7.39 19.08
N VAL A 27 6.56 -7.91 19.53
CA VAL A 27 6.60 -9.22 20.17
C VAL A 27 6.58 -8.98 21.66
N ASP A 28 5.69 -9.67 22.36
CA ASP A 28 5.47 -9.53 23.82
C ASP A 28 4.89 -8.16 24.24
N ILE A 29 4.47 -7.33 23.28
CA ILE A 29 3.75 -6.06 23.48
C ILE A 29 2.60 -5.96 22.48
N ASP A 30 1.44 -5.50 22.93
CA ASP A 30 0.25 -5.29 22.10
C ASP A 30 0.30 -3.96 21.34
N GLU A 31 1.47 -3.67 20.76
CA GLU A 31 1.72 -2.47 19.96
C GLU A 31 1.97 -2.88 18.51
N SER A 32 1.43 -2.11 17.57
CA SER A 32 1.70 -2.29 16.14
C SER A 32 2.04 -0.96 15.48
N ALA A 33 2.73 -1.02 14.34
CA ALA A 33 2.98 0.13 13.50
C ALA A 33 2.98 -0.25 12.03
N VAL A 34 2.53 0.66 11.19
CA VAL A 34 2.57 0.55 9.73
C VAL A 34 3.55 1.59 9.20
N ILE A 35 4.42 1.16 8.29
CA ILE A 35 5.32 2.03 7.57
C ILE A 35 4.88 2.12 6.12
N TYR A 36 4.57 3.34 5.69
CA TYR A 36 4.33 3.67 4.31
C TYR A 36 5.60 4.30 3.75
N ARG A 37 6.22 3.64 2.77
CA ARG A 37 7.30 4.23 1.98
C ARG A 37 6.72 4.72 0.66
N THR A 38 6.95 5.98 0.38
CA THR A 38 6.56 6.65 -0.86
C THR A 38 7.80 7.20 -1.55
N SER A 39 7.64 7.74 -2.75
CA SER A 39 8.72 8.44 -3.45
C SER A 39 9.18 9.74 -2.77
N GLY A 40 8.32 10.38 -1.96
CA GLY A 40 8.67 11.62 -1.26
C GLY A 40 9.06 11.44 0.21
N GLY A 41 8.78 10.29 0.82
CA GLY A 41 9.17 10.05 2.22
C GLY A 41 8.76 8.70 2.80
N THR A 42 9.15 8.49 4.06
CA THR A 42 8.75 7.32 4.86
C THR A 42 7.95 7.78 6.06
N TYR A 43 6.78 7.20 6.24
CA TYR A 43 5.80 7.63 7.24
C TYR A 43 5.39 6.47 8.13
N LYS A 44 5.50 6.69 9.45
CA LYS A 44 5.06 5.74 10.48
C LYS A 44 3.67 6.10 10.96
N LEU A 45 2.80 5.11 11.02
CA LEU A 45 1.52 5.16 11.69
C LEU A 45 1.52 4.12 12.82
N GLY A 46 1.08 4.52 14.01
CA GLY A 46 1.05 3.66 15.19
C GLY A 46 2.23 3.88 16.15
N ASP A 47 2.06 3.35 17.36
CA ASP A 47 2.89 3.73 18.50
C ASP A 47 4.10 2.83 18.70
N LEU A 48 4.08 1.60 18.14
CA LEU A 48 5.14 0.60 18.31
C LEU A 48 6.53 1.20 18.09
N ASP A 49 7.37 1.16 19.12
CA ASP A 49 8.77 1.51 18.97
C ASP A 49 9.47 0.46 18.09
N LEU A 50 9.88 0.88 16.89
CA LEU A 50 10.53 0.01 15.91
C LEU A 50 11.92 -0.46 16.36
N ARG A 51 12.48 0.04 17.48
CA ARG A 51 13.72 -0.47 18.06
C ARG A 51 13.51 -1.72 18.92
N ARG A 52 12.27 -1.95 19.38
CA ARG A 52 11.92 -3.11 20.20
C ARG A 52 11.78 -4.38 19.34
N LYS A 53 11.73 -5.52 20.02
CA LYS A 53 11.52 -6.82 19.40
C LYS A 53 10.16 -6.82 18.68
N LYS A 54 10.17 -7.15 17.39
CA LYS A 54 8.99 -7.06 16.51
C LYS A 54 9.08 -8.07 15.38
N THR A 55 7.92 -8.43 14.85
CA THR A 55 7.79 -9.13 13.56
C THR A 55 7.41 -8.13 12.48
N SER A 56 7.77 -8.40 11.23
CA SER A 56 7.45 -7.55 10.10
C SER A 56 6.86 -8.34 8.95
N ARG A 57 5.85 -7.79 8.29
CA ARG A 57 5.25 -8.35 7.08
C ARG A 57 5.05 -7.26 6.05
N ALA A 58 5.67 -7.40 4.87
CA ALA A 58 5.35 -6.55 3.73
C ALA A 58 3.92 -6.89 3.25
N TRP A 59 3.05 -5.90 3.20
CA TRP A 59 1.69 -6.04 2.64
C TRP A 59 1.65 -5.62 1.18
N PHE A 60 2.48 -4.65 0.81
CA PHE A 60 2.61 -4.16 -0.55
C PHE A 60 4.06 -3.82 -0.83
N SER A 61 4.55 -4.16 -2.02
CA SER A 61 5.81 -3.67 -2.56
C SER A 61 5.63 -3.50 -4.05
N GLU A 62 5.98 -2.32 -4.56
CA GLU A 62 5.91 -2.04 -5.98
C GLU A 62 6.73 -3.04 -6.80
N ALA A 63 7.91 -3.42 -6.32
CA ALA A 63 8.75 -4.43 -6.99
C ALA A 63 8.05 -5.79 -7.08
N GLN A 64 7.30 -6.18 -6.05
CA GLN A 64 6.53 -7.43 -6.06
C GLN A 64 5.34 -7.35 -7.03
N VAL A 65 4.72 -6.17 -7.16
CA VAL A 65 3.61 -5.96 -8.10
C VAL A 65 4.12 -5.95 -9.53
N ARG A 66 5.19 -5.20 -9.82
CA ARG A 66 5.80 -5.11 -11.15
C ARG A 66 6.36 -6.46 -11.62
N SER A 67 6.97 -7.25 -10.73
CA SER A 67 7.45 -8.61 -11.09
C SER A 67 6.31 -9.60 -11.34
N ARG A 68 5.12 -9.34 -10.81
CA ARG A 68 3.90 -10.14 -11.01
C ARG A 68 3.03 -9.64 -12.17
N LEU A 69 3.57 -8.82 -13.08
CA LEU A 69 2.89 -8.43 -14.32
C LEU A 69 2.10 -9.63 -14.85
N PRO A 70 0.76 -9.57 -14.86
CA PRO A 70 -0.03 -10.70 -15.30
C PRO A 70 0.42 -10.98 -16.73
N ARG A 71 0.93 -12.19 -16.96
CA ARG A 71 1.03 -12.72 -18.31
C ARG A 71 -0.39 -12.61 -18.86
N THR A 72 -0.63 -11.65 -19.74
CA THR A 72 -1.84 -11.60 -20.54
C THR A 72 -1.91 -12.96 -21.19
N SER A 73 -2.84 -13.80 -20.75
CA SER A 73 -3.21 -14.94 -21.58
C SER A 73 -3.72 -14.32 -22.86
N ASP A 74 -3.20 -14.78 -24.00
CA ASP A 74 -3.64 -14.42 -25.35
C ASP A 74 -5.07 -14.94 -25.61
N ARG A 75 -6.00 -14.61 -24.71
CA ARG A 75 -7.42 -14.71 -24.98
C ARG A 75 -7.82 -13.31 -25.34
N ALA A 76 -7.93 -13.07 -26.64
CA ALA A 76 -8.83 -12.08 -27.17
C ALA A 76 -10.17 -12.27 -26.44
N ILE A 77 -10.43 -11.43 -25.44
CA ILE A 77 -11.73 -11.37 -24.79
C ILE A 77 -12.61 -10.77 -25.87
N GLU A 78 -13.41 -11.61 -26.54
CA GLU A 78 -14.54 -11.12 -27.32
C GLU A 78 -15.37 -10.20 -26.40
N LEU A 79 -15.31 -8.91 -26.69
CA LEU A 79 -15.97 -7.83 -25.95
C LEU A 79 -17.51 -7.89 -26.04
N SER A 80 -18.08 -8.96 -26.58
CA SER A 80 -19.53 -9.12 -26.80
C SER A 80 -20.31 -9.49 -25.55
N GLU A 81 -19.67 -10.00 -24.49
CA GLU A 81 -20.40 -10.53 -23.32
C GLU A 81 -20.04 -9.92 -21.96
N GLN A 82 -19.41 -8.74 -21.91
CA GLN A 82 -19.25 -8.02 -20.65
C GLN A 82 -20.52 -7.22 -20.30
N ARG A 83 -21.58 -7.94 -19.88
CA ARG A 83 -22.71 -7.32 -19.20
C ARG A 83 -22.27 -6.88 -17.81
N LEU A 84 -21.86 -5.62 -17.68
CA LEU A 84 -21.61 -4.96 -16.41
C LEU A 84 -22.88 -4.98 -15.55
N TYR A 85 -22.74 -5.41 -14.29
CA TYR A 85 -23.81 -5.52 -13.28
C TYR A 85 -24.30 -4.16 -12.77
N SER A 86 -24.74 -3.28 -13.67
CA SER A 86 -25.45 -2.06 -13.29
C SER A 86 -26.63 -1.82 -14.22
N ALA A 87 -27.63 -2.69 -14.10
CA ALA A 87 -28.97 -2.39 -14.54
C ALA A 87 -29.98 -3.08 -13.61
N ARG A 88 -30.49 -2.31 -12.64
CA ARG A 88 -31.84 -2.39 -12.05
C ARG A 88 -32.02 -1.08 -11.28
N ARG A 89 -32.64 -0.08 -11.92
CA ARG A 89 -34.07 0.26 -11.88
C ARG A 89 -34.58 0.51 -10.48
#